data_AF-A0AAQ4E457-F1
#
_entry.id   AF-A0AAQ4E457-F1
#
_cell.length_a   1.000
_cell.length_b   1.000
_cell.length_c   1.000
_cell.angle_alpha   90.00
_cell.angle_beta   90.00
_cell.angle_gamma   90.00
#
_symmetry.space_group_name_H-M   'P 1'
#
loop_
_entity.id
_entity.type
_entity.pdbx_description
1 polymer ?
#
loop_
_entity_poly.entity_id
_entity_poly.type
_entity_poly.pdbx_seq_one_letter_code
_entity_poly.pdbx_strand_id
1 'polypeptide(L)'
;MLNLLGHLSKLFKLRMVHIDGNVFGLHSGIIGAFLMAFCMLLTAIEYAGTPIECYCPTLPESVVNSFCWVDSTFSLRSLFNVSYNGSVIYPGAGPGRGDRKYRTYYQWVCFLMFAQALCFNAPRLLWKAREGGKVPAIMDALNVRSAITHDRADPRSQMVDFLVVNMNRN
;
A
#
# COMPACT_ATOMS: atom_id res chain seq x y z
N MET A 1 -10.05 -17.78 -10.62
CA MET A 1 -9.17 -16.62 -10.93
C MET A 1 -9.92 -15.41 -11.50
N LEU A 2 -10.93 -15.59 -12.37
CA LEU A 2 -11.75 -14.50 -12.95
C LEU A 2 -12.49 -13.61 -11.92
N ASN A 3 -12.92 -14.19 -10.80
CA ASN A 3 -13.59 -13.43 -9.73
C ASN A 3 -12.68 -12.41 -9.04
N LEU A 4 -11.36 -12.64 -9.02
CA LEU A 4 -10.40 -11.71 -8.42
C LEU A 4 -10.22 -10.45 -9.29
N LEU A 5 -10.15 -10.65 -10.62
CA LEU A 5 -10.10 -9.57 -11.60
C LEU A 5 -11.40 -8.75 -11.62
N GLY A 6 -12.56 -9.40 -11.41
CA GLY A 6 -13.84 -8.71 -11.25
C GLY A 6 -13.94 -7.85 -9.97
N HIS A 7 -13.18 -8.18 -8.92
CA HIS A 7 -13.06 -7.32 -7.73
C HIS A 7 -12.09 -6.14 -7.97
N LEU A 8 -11.02 -6.36 -8.72
CA LEU A 8 -10.10 -5.30 -9.15
C LEU A 8 -10.76 -4.30 -10.12
N SER A 9 -11.65 -4.75 -11.00
CA SER A 9 -12.39 -3.84 -11.90
C SER A 9 -13.36 -2.92 -11.15
N LYS A 10 -13.88 -3.35 -9.98
CA LYS A 10 -14.65 -2.49 -9.08
C LYS A 10 -13.79 -1.41 -8.42
N LEU A 11 -12.49 -1.66 -8.20
CA LEU A 11 -11.54 -0.63 -7.71
C LEU A 11 -11.23 0.41 -8.79
N PHE A 12 -11.24 0.01 -10.06
CA PHE A 12 -11.04 0.90 -11.22
C PHE A 12 -12.33 1.56 -11.74
N LYS A 13 -13.49 1.35 -11.09
CA LYS A 13 -14.69 2.12 -11.45
C LYS A 13 -14.41 3.60 -11.27
N LEU A 14 -14.32 4.31 -12.39
CA LEU A 14 -14.28 5.76 -12.45
C LEU A 14 -15.49 6.29 -11.67
N ARG A 15 -15.20 7.01 -10.60
CA ARG A 15 -16.23 7.60 -9.74
C ARG A 15 -16.75 8.84 -10.46
N MET A 16 -17.99 8.80 -10.96
CA MET A 16 -18.63 9.97 -11.60
C MET A 16 -18.81 11.16 -10.64
N VAL A 17 -18.87 10.89 -9.33
CA VAL A 17 -19.09 11.89 -8.28
C VAL A 17 -17.86 11.99 -7.38
N HIS A 18 -17.02 13.00 -7.61
CA HIS A 18 -15.81 13.22 -6.84
C HIS A 18 -16.15 13.98 -5.55
N ILE A 19 -16.16 13.27 -4.42
CA ILE A 19 -16.46 13.83 -3.09
C ILE A 19 -15.17 14.35 -2.43
N ASP A 20 -14.03 13.79 -2.81
CA ASP A 20 -12.71 14.12 -2.27
C ASP A 20 -12.05 15.22 -3.12
N GLY A 21 -11.09 15.97 -2.60
CA GLY A 21 -10.24 16.83 -3.45
C GLY A 21 -9.36 16.01 -4.41
N ASN A 22 -8.96 16.55 -5.56
CA ASN A 22 -8.09 15.84 -6.52
C ASN A 22 -6.78 15.35 -5.88
N VAL A 23 -6.17 16.15 -5.01
CA VAL A 23 -4.91 15.81 -4.33
C VAL A 23 -5.09 14.61 -3.40
N PHE A 24 -6.14 14.62 -2.57
CA PHE A 24 -6.45 13.51 -1.67
C PHE A 24 -6.88 12.25 -2.43
N GLY A 25 -7.64 12.44 -3.51
CA GLY A 25 -8.04 11.42 -4.47
C GLY A 25 -6.84 10.74 -5.13
N LEU A 26 -5.84 11.51 -5.54
CA LEU A 26 -4.63 11.00 -6.17
C LEU A 26 -3.73 10.30 -5.15
N HIS A 27 -3.49 10.92 -4.00
CA HIS A 27 -2.59 10.43 -2.97
C HIS A 27 -3.04 9.07 -2.42
N SER A 28 -4.23 8.98 -1.83
CA SER A 28 -4.68 7.70 -1.24
C SER A 28 -5.05 6.67 -2.30
N GLY A 29 -5.17 7.05 -3.58
CA GLY A 29 -5.48 6.13 -4.67
C GLY A 29 -4.20 5.56 -5.28
N ILE A 30 -3.38 6.42 -5.90
CA ILE A 30 -2.17 6.05 -6.62
C ILE A 30 -1.10 5.52 -5.67
N ILE A 31 -0.79 6.23 -4.58
CA ILE A 31 0.28 5.80 -3.66
C ILE A 31 -0.15 4.54 -2.92
N GLY A 32 -1.43 4.44 -2.52
CA GLY A 32 -1.98 3.23 -1.93
C GLY A 32 -1.87 2.00 -2.86
N ALA A 33 -2.23 2.16 -4.14
CA ALA A 33 -2.13 1.10 -5.14
C ALA A 33 -0.67 0.71 -5.42
N PHE A 34 0.22 1.70 -5.53
CA PHE A 34 1.65 1.49 -5.73
C PHE A 34 2.28 0.70 -4.58
N LEU A 35 2.04 1.12 -3.33
CA LEU A 35 2.54 0.41 -2.14
C LEU A 35 2.01 -1.02 -2.05
N MET A 36 0.73 -1.23 -2.41
CA MET A 36 0.14 -2.57 -2.43
C MET A 36 0.76 -3.45 -3.51
N ALA A 37 1.04 -2.92 -4.70
CA ALA A 37 1.72 -3.65 -5.78
C ALA A 37 3.14 -4.05 -5.37
N PHE A 38 3.90 -3.13 -4.78
CA PHE A 38 5.23 -3.44 -4.25
C PHE A 38 5.18 -4.47 -3.11
N CYS A 39 4.17 -4.41 -2.23
CA CYS A 39 3.99 -5.40 -1.17
C CYS A 39 3.75 -6.80 -1.76
N MET A 40 2.91 -6.91 -2.79
CA MET A 40 2.68 -8.18 -3.49
C MET A 40 3.94 -8.67 -4.18
N LEU A 41 4.70 -7.79 -4.83
CA LEU A 41 5.96 -8.14 -5.49
C LEU A 41 6.98 -8.68 -4.49
N LEU A 42 7.20 -7.99 -3.37
CA LEU A 42 8.12 -8.46 -2.33
C LEU A 42 7.65 -9.80 -1.75
N THR A 43 6.36 -9.95 -1.45
CA THR A 43 5.81 -11.23 -0.96
C THR A 43 6.02 -12.36 -1.97
N ALA A 44 5.88 -12.08 -3.27
CA ALA A 44 6.13 -13.06 -4.31
C ALA A 44 7.62 -13.47 -4.37
N ILE A 45 8.55 -12.53 -4.21
CA ILE A 45 9.99 -12.81 -4.19
C ILE A 45 10.35 -13.64 -2.95
N GLU A 46 9.79 -13.30 -1.78
CA GLU A 46 10.04 -14.02 -0.53
C GLU A 46 9.48 -15.46 -0.55
N TYR A 47 8.35 -15.70 -1.25
CA TYR A 47 7.71 -17.02 -1.31
C TYR A 47 8.20 -17.89 -2.48
N ALA A 48 8.50 -17.29 -3.64
CA ALA A 48 8.91 -18.01 -4.84
C ALA A 48 10.43 -18.04 -5.06
N GLY A 49 11.19 -17.23 -4.33
CA GLY A 49 12.64 -17.15 -4.40
C GLY A 49 13.35 -17.72 -3.16
N THR A 50 14.69 -17.70 -3.21
CA THR A 50 15.56 -17.95 -2.05
C THR A 50 15.89 -16.60 -1.40
N PRO A 51 15.31 -16.26 -0.23
CA PRO A 51 15.47 -14.92 0.34
C PRO A 51 16.91 -14.67 0.85
N ILE A 52 17.61 -15.74 1.21
CA ILE A 52 19.04 -15.74 1.53
C ILE A 52 19.67 -17.07 1.16
N GLU A 53 20.89 -17.00 0.61
CA GLU A 53 21.72 -18.17 0.34
C GLU A 53 22.92 -18.17 1.28
N CYS A 54 23.01 -19.23 2.07
CA CYS A 54 24.08 -19.48 3.03
C CYS A 54 24.86 -20.72 2.61
N TYR A 55 26.19 -20.61 2.69
CA TYR A 55 27.08 -21.73 2.41
C TYR A 55 27.53 -22.40 3.71
N CYS A 56 27.19 -23.68 3.88
CA CYS A 56 27.69 -24.49 4.98
C CYS A 56 27.94 -25.93 4.48
N PRO A 57 29.20 -26.40 4.46
CA PRO A 57 29.54 -27.70 3.85
C PRO A 57 29.03 -28.91 4.66
N THR A 58 28.58 -28.72 5.90
CA THR A 58 28.20 -29.82 6.81
C THR A 58 26.71 -30.14 6.83
N LEU A 59 25.86 -29.25 6.30
CA LEU A 59 24.40 -29.32 6.45
C LEU A 59 23.71 -29.10 5.09
N PRO A 60 22.49 -29.63 4.89
CA PRO A 60 21.73 -29.39 3.67
C PRO A 60 21.33 -27.91 3.54
N GLU A 61 21.48 -27.36 2.34
CA GLU A 61 21.30 -25.94 2.04
C GLU A 61 19.92 -25.39 2.47
N SER A 62 18.85 -26.18 2.34
CA SER A 62 17.49 -25.75 2.69
C SER A 62 17.33 -25.43 4.19
N VAL A 63 17.96 -26.23 5.06
CA VAL A 63 17.93 -26.04 6.52
C VAL A 63 18.79 -24.84 6.90
N VAL A 64 19.96 -24.72 6.29
CA VAL A 64 20.91 -23.63 6.55
C VAL A 64 20.31 -22.30 6.11
N ASN A 65 19.69 -22.22 4.93
CA ASN A 65 19.04 -21.02 4.43
C ASN A 65 17.86 -20.62 5.31
N SER A 66 17.04 -21.57 5.75
CA SER A 66 15.92 -21.30 6.68
C SER A 66 16.42 -20.79 8.03
N PHE A 67 17.49 -21.38 8.55
CA PHE A 67 18.12 -20.93 9.79
C PHE A 67 18.71 -19.53 9.66
N CYS A 68 19.48 -19.27 8.60
CA CYS A 68 20.04 -17.95 8.28
C CYS A 68 18.98 -16.88 8.01
N TRP A 69 17.79 -17.29 7.57
CA TRP A 69 16.69 -16.38 7.34
C TRP A 69 16.05 -15.94 8.65
N VAL A 70 15.79 -16.90 9.55
CA VAL A 70 15.18 -16.64 10.87
C VAL A 70 16.17 -15.97 11.82
N ASP A 71 17.40 -16.49 11.88
CA ASP A 71 18.47 -15.90 12.66
C ASP A 71 19.03 -14.67 11.92
N SER A 72 19.02 -13.52 12.59
CA SER A 72 19.43 -12.28 11.95
C SER A 72 20.89 -12.32 11.50
N THR A 73 21.16 -11.89 10.26
CA THR A 73 22.54 -11.76 9.78
C THR A 73 23.26 -10.64 10.52
N PHE A 74 24.56 -10.81 10.77
CA PHE A 74 25.39 -9.77 11.38
C PHE A 74 26.53 -9.37 10.45
N SER A 75 26.85 -8.08 10.46
CA SER A 75 28.07 -7.54 9.84
C SER A 75 29.03 -7.07 10.92
N LEU A 76 30.31 -7.38 10.77
CA LEU A 76 31.36 -6.99 11.71
C LEU A 76 31.99 -5.67 11.29
N ARG A 77 31.96 -4.67 12.19
CA ARG A 77 32.48 -3.31 11.88
C ARG A 77 33.98 -3.30 11.56
N SER A 78 34.75 -4.17 12.23
CA SER A 78 36.20 -4.30 12.03
C SER A 78 36.59 -4.77 10.62
N LEU A 79 35.68 -5.45 9.92
CA LEU A 79 35.93 -6.04 8.60
C LEU A 79 35.49 -5.13 7.44
N PHE A 80 35.02 -3.91 7.69
CA PHE A 80 34.68 -2.95 6.63
C PHE A 80 35.90 -2.26 6.01
N ASN A 81 36.99 -2.09 6.76
CA ASN A 81 38.21 -1.41 6.30
C ASN A 81 39.31 -2.39 5.84
N VAL A 82 39.02 -3.69 5.82
CA VAL A 82 39.99 -4.72 5.42
C VAL A 82 39.95 -4.85 3.90
N SER A 83 41.11 -4.71 3.25
CA SER A 83 41.23 -4.90 1.80
C SER A 83 41.02 -6.36 1.42
N TYR A 84 40.53 -6.61 0.20
CA TYR A 84 40.18 -7.93 -0.31
C TYR A 84 41.44 -8.83 -0.40
N ASN A 85 41.71 -9.58 0.67
CA ASN A 85 42.85 -10.49 0.84
C ASN A 85 42.41 -11.97 0.79
N GLY A 86 41.35 -12.30 0.05
CA GLY A 86 40.83 -13.67 -0.06
C GLY A 86 40.24 -14.29 1.24
N SER A 87 40.39 -13.63 2.39
CA SER A 87 39.84 -14.03 3.70
C SER A 87 38.48 -13.40 4.01
N VAL A 88 38.04 -12.45 3.18
CA VAL A 88 36.80 -11.70 3.34
C VAL A 88 36.05 -11.73 2.00
N ILE A 89 34.90 -12.40 1.96
CA ILE A 89 34.08 -12.55 0.74
C ILE A 89 33.36 -11.24 0.40
N TYR A 90 33.01 -10.45 1.42
CA TYR A 90 32.36 -9.14 1.28
C TYR A 90 32.71 -8.24 2.48
N PRO A 91 32.90 -6.91 2.33
CA PRO A 91 33.22 -6.01 3.44
C PRO A 91 32.25 -6.16 4.62
N GLY A 92 32.77 -6.45 5.81
CA GLY A 92 31.97 -6.71 7.01
C GLY A 92 31.42 -8.14 7.15
N ALA A 93 31.61 -9.02 6.17
CA ALA A 93 31.20 -10.43 6.21
C ALA A 93 32.43 -11.35 6.30
N GLY A 94 32.64 -11.96 7.46
CA GLY A 94 33.74 -12.88 7.69
C GLY A 94 33.76 -13.46 9.10
N PRO A 95 34.55 -14.52 9.34
CA PRO A 95 34.73 -15.08 10.66
C PRO A 95 35.47 -14.07 11.55
N GLY A 96 34.84 -13.66 12.65
CA GLY A 96 35.45 -12.74 13.59
C GLY A 96 34.64 -12.60 14.88
N ARG A 97 35.35 -12.32 15.97
CA ARG A 97 34.76 -11.90 17.25
C ARG A 97 35.05 -10.40 17.38
N GLY A 98 34.01 -9.58 17.40
CA GLY A 98 34.11 -8.12 17.40
C GLY A 98 32.73 -7.48 17.40
N ASP A 99 32.64 -6.17 17.16
CA ASP A 99 31.39 -5.42 17.13
C ASP A 99 30.46 -5.90 16.00
N ARG A 100 29.47 -6.70 16.37
CA ARG A 100 28.43 -7.24 15.49
C ARG A 100 27.29 -6.24 15.35
N LYS A 101 26.95 -5.90 14.11
CA LYS A 101 25.73 -5.17 13.79
C LYS A 101 24.74 -6.12 13.12
N TYR A 102 23.68 -6.47 13.85
CA TYR A 102 22.60 -7.32 13.38
C TYR A 102 21.69 -6.57 12.40
N ARG A 103 21.21 -7.29 11.39
CA ARG A 103 20.31 -6.79 10.35
C ARG A 103 19.07 -7.67 10.37
N THR A 104 17.93 -7.08 10.76
CA THR A 104 16.64 -7.79 10.87
C THR A 104 15.54 -7.07 10.08
N TYR A 105 15.87 -5.98 9.39
CA TYR A 105 14.86 -5.11 8.75
C TYR A 105 14.14 -5.76 7.56
N TYR A 106 14.80 -6.68 6.86
CA TYR A 106 14.24 -7.36 5.67
C TYR A 106 13.00 -8.18 6.02
N GLN A 107 12.96 -8.82 7.19
CA GLN A 107 11.80 -9.59 7.67
C GLN A 107 10.55 -8.71 7.87
N TRP A 108 10.73 -7.43 8.20
CA TRP A 108 9.62 -6.52 8.55
C TRP A 108 9.16 -5.63 7.41
N VAL A 109 9.94 -5.55 6.32
CA VAL A 109 9.68 -4.57 5.25
C VAL A 109 8.31 -4.79 4.61
N CYS A 110 7.91 -6.05 4.39
CA CYS A 110 6.61 -6.40 3.81
C CYS A 110 5.45 -6.00 4.73
N PHE A 111 5.57 -6.28 6.04
CA PHE A 111 4.53 -5.93 7.01
C PHE A 111 4.37 -4.41 7.15
N LEU A 112 5.49 -3.68 7.17
CA LEU A 112 5.47 -2.22 7.24
C LEU A 112 4.88 -1.60 5.97
N MET A 113 5.21 -2.11 4.79
CA MET A 113 4.60 -1.62 3.54
C MET A 113 3.10 -1.90 3.48
N PHE A 114 2.66 -3.08 3.93
CA PHE A 114 1.23 -3.39 4.02
C PHE A 114 0.51 -2.46 5.00
N ALA A 115 1.05 -2.29 6.22
CA ALA A 115 0.50 -1.38 7.22
C ALA A 115 0.47 0.07 6.71
N GLN A 116 1.52 0.52 6.04
CA GLN A 116 1.60 1.86 5.44
C GLN A 116 0.53 2.04 4.36
N ALA A 117 0.30 1.05 3.50
CA ALA A 117 -0.77 1.08 2.49
C ALA A 117 -2.16 1.18 3.15
N LEU A 118 -2.39 0.49 4.27
CA LEU A 118 -3.64 0.60 5.03
C LEU A 118 -3.80 1.98 5.66
N CYS A 119 -2.76 2.51 6.31
CA CYS A 119 -2.78 3.83 6.95
C CYS A 119 -3.08 4.96 5.94
N PHE A 120 -2.55 4.87 4.71
CA PHE A 120 -2.86 5.87 3.68
C PHE A 120 -4.29 5.76 3.11
N ASN A 121 -4.89 4.57 3.18
CA ASN A 121 -6.29 4.36 2.80
C ASN A 121 -7.28 4.67 3.93
N ALA A 122 -6.85 4.59 5.19
CA ALA A 122 -7.67 4.84 6.38
C ALA A 122 -8.42 6.19 6.35
N PRO A 123 -7.81 7.35 6.06
CA PRO A 123 -8.53 8.62 6.07
C PRO A 123 -9.62 8.66 4.98
N ARG A 124 -9.40 8.00 3.83
CA ARG A 124 -10.41 7.90 2.77
C ARG A 124 -11.57 7.00 3.18
N LEU A 125 -11.29 5.88 3.83
CA LEU A 125 -12.32 4.97 4.34
C LEU A 125 -13.17 5.67 5.41
N LEU A 126 -12.53 6.39 6.31
CA LEU A 126 -13.21 7.17 7.34
C LEU A 126 -14.08 8.27 6.72
N TRP A 127 -13.58 8.99 5.73
CA TRP A 127 -14.34 10.01 5.01
C TRP A 127 -15.59 9.43 4.35
N LYS A 128 -15.44 8.34 3.59
CA LYS A 128 -16.58 7.64 2.96
C LYS A 128 -17.60 7.15 3.99
N ALA A 129 -17.14 6.64 5.13
CA ALA A 129 -18.02 6.18 6.22
C ALA A 129 -18.79 7.34 6.86
N ARG A 130 -18.15 8.51 7.04
CA ARG A 130 -18.76 9.72 7.59
C ARG A 130 -19.71 10.40 6.60
N GLU A 131 -19.38 10.39 5.32
CA GLU A 131 -20.18 11.00 4.25
C GLU A 131 -21.53 10.28 4.07
N GLY A 132 -21.55 8.95 4.17
CA GLY A 132 -22.78 8.16 4.16
C GLY A 132 -23.56 8.21 2.84
N GLY A 133 -22.91 8.53 1.72
CA GLY A 133 -23.53 8.53 0.39
C GLY A 133 -24.49 9.71 0.13
N LYS A 134 -24.46 10.74 0.97
CA LYS A 134 -25.33 11.92 0.86
C LYS A 134 -25.06 12.71 -0.43
N VAL A 135 -23.80 12.94 -0.78
CA VAL A 135 -23.44 13.75 -1.96
C VAL A 135 -23.83 13.04 -3.27
N PRO A 136 -23.56 11.73 -3.47
CA PRO A 136 -24.09 10.99 -4.62
C PRO A 136 -25.61 11.04 -4.74
N ALA A 137 -26.35 10.88 -3.63
CA ALA A 137 -27.81 10.91 -3.64
C ALA A 137 -28.36 12.29 -4.07
N ILE A 138 -27.73 13.37 -3.61
CA ILE A 138 -28.07 14.74 -4.02
C ILE A 138 -27.79 14.93 -5.52
N MET A 139 -26.63 14.47 -6.01
CA MET A 139 -26.25 14.62 -7.42
C MET A 139 -27.16 13.82 -8.35
N ASP A 140 -27.54 12.60 -7.98
CA ASP A 140 -28.49 11.80 -8.76
C ASP A 140 -29.87 12.47 -8.82
N ALA A 141 -30.36 13.01 -7.70
CA ALA A 141 -31.62 13.75 -7.67
C ALA A 141 -31.58 15.04 -8.50
N LEU A 142 -30.46 15.77 -8.49
CA LEU A 142 -30.27 16.95 -9.35
C LEU A 142 -30.19 16.58 -10.83
N ASN A 143 -29.49 15.52 -11.21
CA ASN A 143 -29.39 15.08 -12.62
C ASN A 143 -30.75 14.68 -13.19
N VAL A 144 -31.59 14.01 -12.38
CA VAL A 144 -32.97 13.69 -12.79
C VAL A 144 -33.79 14.96 -12.93
N ARG A 145 -33.67 15.92 -12.00
CA ARG A 145 -34.42 17.18 -12.06
C ARG A 145 -33.97 18.05 -13.23
N SER A 146 -32.67 18.16 -13.51
CA SER A 146 -32.16 18.93 -14.65
C SER A 146 -32.54 18.30 -16.00
N ALA A 147 -32.67 16.97 -16.07
CA ALA A 147 -33.17 16.29 -17.26
C ALA A 147 -34.67 16.56 -17.52
N ILE A 148 -35.48 16.71 -16.47
CA ILE A 148 -36.92 16.99 -16.56
C ILE A 148 -37.19 18.48 -16.81
N THR A 149 -36.45 19.34 -16.12
CA THR A 149 -36.60 20.80 -16.21
C THR A 149 -35.63 21.29 -17.28
N HIS A 150 -36.09 21.32 -18.54
CA HIS A 150 -35.32 21.80 -19.71
C HIS A 150 -35.08 23.33 -19.70
N ASP A 151 -35.06 23.94 -18.51
CA ASP A 151 -35.11 25.37 -18.30
C ASP A 151 -33.75 25.91 -17.88
N ARG A 152 -33.35 27.06 -18.45
CA ARG A 152 -32.08 27.76 -18.20
C ARG A 152 -32.07 28.47 -16.83
N ALA A 153 -32.65 27.86 -15.81
CA ALA A 153 -32.53 28.35 -14.45
C ALA A 153 -31.09 28.15 -13.97
N ASP A 154 -30.53 29.18 -13.31
CA ASP A 154 -29.18 29.16 -12.75
C ASP A 154 -28.98 27.88 -11.91
N PRO A 155 -27.99 27.00 -12.23
CA PRO A 155 -27.75 25.76 -11.50
C PRO A 155 -27.64 25.95 -9.98
N ARG A 156 -27.24 27.15 -9.55
CA ARG A 156 -27.14 27.54 -8.15
C ARG A 156 -28.50 27.62 -7.45
N SER A 157 -29.52 28.17 -8.10
CA SER A 157 -30.86 28.29 -7.48
C SER A 157 -31.51 26.93 -7.31
N GLN A 158 -31.36 26.02 -8.28
CA GLN A 158 -31.85 24.65 -8.20
C GLN A 158 -31.23 23.87 -7.03
N MET A 159 -29.94 24.07 -6.76
CA MET A 159 -29.25 23.44 -5.64
C MET A 159 -29.73 23.99 -4.30
N VAL A 160 -29.94 25.31 -4.20
CA VAL A 160 -30.47 25.95 -2.98
C VAL A 160 -31.89 25.44 -2.68
N ASP A 161 -32.77 25.39 -3.68
CA ASP A 161 -34.13 24.89 -3.50
C ASP A 161 -34.14 23.44 -3.00
N PHE A 162 -33.31 22.58 -3.61
CA PHE A 162 -33.21 21.18 -3.21
C PHE A 162 -32.70 21.02 -1.78
N LEU A 163 -31.72 21.84 -1.37
CA LEU A 163 -31.19 21.85 -0.02
C LEU A 163 -32.23 22.35 0.99
N VAL A 164 -32.96 23.43 0.70
CA VAL A 164 -34.00 23.97 1.58
C VAL A 164 -35.12 22.95 1.80
N VAL A 165 -35.55 22.25 0.74
CA VAL A 165 -36.59 21.21 0.82
C VAL A 165 -36.16 20.02 1.68
N ASN A 166 -34.88 19.62 1.61
CA ASN A 166 -34.38 18.45 2.34
C ASN A 166 -33.77 18.76 3.71
N MET A 167 -33.36 20.01 3.99
CA MET A 167 -32.84 20.42 5.30
C MET A 167 -33.94 20.44 6.38
N ASN A 168 -35.18 20.76 6.01
CA ASN A 168 -36.32 20.80 6.95
C ASN A 168 -36.95 19.43 7.20
N ARG A 169 -36.39 18.34 6.65
CA ARG A 169 -36.96 16.99 6.71
C ARG A 169 -36.17 16.06 7.64
N ASN A 170 -35.58 16.65 8.69
CA ASN A 170 -34.87 15.94 9.76
C ASN A 170 -35.78 15.74 10.96
#